data_AF-A0A257AWF1-F1
#
_entry.id   AF-A0A257AWF1-F1
#
_cell.length_a   1.000
_cell.length_b   1.000
_cell.length_c   1.000
_cell.angle_alpha   90.00
_cell.angle_beta   90.00
_cell.angle_gamma   90.00
#
_symmetry.space_group_name_H-M   'P 1'
#
loop_
_entity.id
_entity.type
_entity.pdbx_description
1 polymer ?
#
loop_
_entity_poly.entity_id
_entity_poly.type
_entity_poly.pdbx_seq_one_letter_code
_entity_poly.pdbx_strand_id
1 'polypeptide(L)'
;LTARGYDLPNYPLYEWINANTPRDAAILMGDIAHPFYVQRRFLWGDENLGYFGFLQQYRGVRTPAEARRWLAENGIDYVVARPGRAFNTSPWAAATTPTGVDVGAPAVLLRPLPPDPSD
;
A
#
# COMPACT_ATOMS: atom_id res chain seq x y z
N LEU A 1 11.60 -27.66 -4.56
CA LEU A 1 10.34 -26.93 -4.31
C LEU A 1 10.44 -26.31 -2.91
N THR A 2 11.02 -25.12 -2.81
CA THR A 2 10.93 -24.31 -1.58
C THR A 2 9.49 -23.83 -1.48
N ALA A 3 8.74 -24.37 -0.53
CA ALA A 3 7.41 -23.85 -0.22
C ALA A 3 7.58 -22.37 0.14
N ARG A 4 7.16 -21.47 -0.75
CA ARG A 4 6.97 -20.06 -0.39
C ARG A 4 5.90 -20.08 0.69
N GLY A 5 6.30 -19.80 1.92
CA GLY A 5 5.40 -19.85 3.07
C GLY A 5 4.21 -18.94 2.79
N TYR A 6 3.00 -19.43 3.08
CA TYR A 6 1.86 -18.56 3.20
C TYR A 6 2.23 -17.39 4.13
N ASP A 7 1.89 -16.16 3.75
CA ASP A 7 2.17 -14.93 4.53
C ASP A 7 1.22 -14.84 5.76
N LEU A 8 1.03 -15.96 6.47
CA LEU A 8 0.33 -16.08 7.75
C LEU A 8 0.84 -15.06 8.79
N PRO A 9 2.14 -14.65 8.82
CA PRO A 9 2.58 -13.57 9.68
C PRO A 9 1.85 -12.23 9.47
N ASN A 10 1.25 -11.99 8.29
CA ASN A 10 0.45 -10.79 8.02
C ASN A 10 -1.02 -10.94 8.43
N TYR A 11 -1.45 -12.10 8.92
CA TYR A 11 -2.86 -12.30 9.31
C TYR A 11 -3.35 -11.28 10.37
N PRO A 12 -2.57 -10.94 11.41
CA PRO A 12 -2.93 -9.88 12.35
C PRO A 12 -3.14 -8.51 11.70
N LEU A 13 -2.35 -8.16 10.67
CA LEU A 13 -2.53 -6.94 9.88
C LEU A 13 -3.90 -6.94 9.20
N TYR A 14 -4.31 -8.05 8.60
CA TYR A 14 -5.59 -8.17 7.91
C TYR A 14 -6.77 -8.06 8.88
N GLU A 15 -6.69 -8.73 10.04
CA GLU A 15 -7.71 -8.60 11.08
C GLU A 15 -7.81 -7.16 11.59
N TRP A 16 -6.67 -6.50 11.80
CA TRP A 16 -6.64 -5.11 12.21
C TRP A 16 -7.31 -4.20 11.18
N ILE A 17 -6.97 -4.32 9.90
CA ILE A 17 -7.59 -3.56 8.82
C ILE A 17 -9.11 -3.76 8.82
N ASN A 18 -9.55 -5.01 8.92
CA ASN A 18 -10.96 -5.36 8.88
C ASN A 18 -11.75 -4.79 10.06
N ALA A 19 -11.12 -4.64 11.23
CA ALA A 19 -11.73 -4.09 12.42
C ALA A 19 -11.70 -2.56 12.50
N ASN A 20 -10.69 -1.90 11.91
CA ASN A 20 -10.38 -0.50 12.20
C ASN A 20 -10.48 0.47 11.01
N THR A 21 -10.82 0.00 9.81
CA THR A 21 -11.05 0.85 8.63
C THR A 21 -12.51 0.86 8.21
N PRO A 22 -13.02 1.93 7.57
CA PRO A 22 -14.37 1.94 6.97
C PRO A 22 -14.57 0.75 6.03
N ARG A 23 -15.79 0.18 6.02
CA ARG A 23 -16.08 -1.07 5.27
C ARG A 23 -15.90 -0.92 3.76
N ASP A 24 -16.14 0.28 3.25
CA ASP A 24 -16.02 0.69 1.86
C ASP A 24 -14.63 1.20 1.47
N ALA A 25 -13.69 1.25 2.43
CA ALA A 25 -12.34 1.74 2.16
C ALA A 25 -11.64 0.92 1.06
N ALA A 26 -10.83 1.62 0.29
CA ALA A 26 -9.98 1.07 -0.76
C ALA A 26 -8.51 1.12 -0.34
N ILE A 27 -7.82 -0.02 -0.46
CA ILE A 27 -6.47 -0.21 0.06
C ILE A 27 -5.52 -0.60 -1.06
N LEU A 28 -4.42 0.12 -1.18
CA LEU A 28 -3.31 -0.24 -2.06
C LEU A 28 -2.29 -1.07 -1.28
N MET A 29 -2.05 -2.31 -1.70
CA MET A 29 -1.13 -3.24 -1.05
C MET A 29 0.03 -3.54 -2.00
N GLY A 30 1.05 -2.68 -1.98
CA GLY A 30 2.07 -2.67 -3.03
C GLY A 30 3.17 -3.72 -2.89
N ASP A 31 3.34 -4.32 -1.71
CA ASP A 31 4.43 -5.25 -1.39
C ASP A 31 4.08 -6.34 -0.37
N ILE A 32 2.78 -6.64 -0.22
CA ILE A 32 2.26 -7.66 0.69
C ILE A 32 1.85 -8.89 -0.10
N ALA A 33 2.25 -10.08 0.32
CA ALA A 33 1.82 -11.30 -0.36
C ALA A 33 0.42 -11.72 0.09
N HIS A 34 -0.42 -12.10 -0.87
CA HIS A 34 -1.68 -12.80 -0.62
C HIS A 34 -2.66 -12.07 0.33
N PRO A 35 -3.15 -10.86 -0.02
CA PRO A 35 -4.06 -10.08 0.81
C PRO A 35 -5.51 -10.61 0.85
N PHE A 36 -5.71 -11.91 0.62
CA PHE A 36 -7.03 -12.52 0.42
C PHE A 36 -7.94 -12.48 1.66
N TYR A 37 -7.36 -12.20 2.84
CA TYR A 37 -8.12 -12.08 4.09
C TYR A 37 -8.60 -10.65 4.37
N VAL A 38 -8.24 -9.68 3.52
CA VAL A 38 -8.73 -8.31 3.65
C VAL A 38 -10.14 -8.21 3.08
N GLN A 39 -11.06 -7.73 3.90
CA GLN A 39 -12.48 -7.55 3.58
C GLN A 39 -12.78 -6.12 3.15
N ARG A 40 -11.87 -5.54 2.35
CA ARG A 40 -11.94 -4.18 1.79
C ARG A 40 -11.72 -4.26 0.29
N ARG A 41 -12.07 -3.20 -0.44
CA ARG A 41 -11.63 -3.08 -1.83
C ARG A 41 -10.11 -2.96 -1.81
N PHE A 42 -9.39 -3.70 -2.65
CA PHE A 42 -7.94 -3.56 -2.70
C PHE A 42 -7.38 -3.65 -4.11
N LEU A 43 -6.29 -2.92 -4.32
CA LEU A 43 -5.39 -3.07 -5.46
C LEU A 43 -4.08 -3.68 -4.95
N TRP A 44 -3.57 -4.65 -5.69
CA TRP A 44 -2.47 -5.48 -5.25
C TRP A 44 -1.62 -5.95 -6.45
N GLY A 45 -0.37 -6.27 -6.18
CA GLY A 45 0.51 -7.03 -7.07
C GLY A 45 1.54 -7.80 -6.25
N ASP A 46 2.24 -8.70 -6.93
CA ASP A 46 3.15 -9.67 -6.30
C ASP A 46 4.24 -9.00 -5.40
N GLU A 47 4.86 -9.82 -4.55
CA GLU A 47 5.86 -9.43 -3.54
C GLU A 47 7.00 -8.54 -4.10
N ASN A 48 7.67 -7.78 -3.22
CA ASN A 48 8.83 -6.93 -3.51
C ASN A 48 8.53 -5.61 -4.24
N LEU A 49 7.52 -4.87 -3.79
CA LEU A 49 7.07 -3.61 -4.44
C LEU A 49 6.62 -3.84 -5.89
N GLY A 50 6.24 -5.07 -6.27
CA GLY A 50 5.94 -5.44 -7.65
C GLY A 50 4.87 -4.56 -8.27
N TYR A 51 3.84 -4.22 -7.49
CA TYR A 51 2.79 -3.32 -7.97
C TYR A 51 3.24 -1.86 -8.06
N PHE A 52 3.99 -1.36 -7.08
CA PHE A 52 4.54 0.01 -7.14
C PHE A 52 5.52 0.18 -8.31
N GLY A 53 6.38 -0.81 -8.55
CA GLY A 53 7.29 -0.85 -9.69
C GLY A 53 6.54 -0.93 -11.01
N PHE A 54 5.46 -1.72 -11.08
CA PHE A 54 4.57 -1.76 -12.25
C PHE A 54 3.95 -0.39 -12.55
N LEU A 55 3.41 0.29 -11.53
CA LEU A 55 2.82 1.62 -11.71
C LEU A 55 3.87 2.65 -12.16
N GLN A 56 5.08 2.59 -11.62
CA GLN A 56 6.18 3.46 -12.03
C GLN A 56 6.65 3.20 -13.46
N GLN A 57 6.80 1.93 -13.84
CA GLN A 57 7.36 1.53 -15.12
C GLN A 57 6.35 1.67 -16.27
N TYR A 58 5.08 1.32 -16.02
CA TYR A 58 4.07 1.17 -17.08
C TYR A 58 2.89 2.14 -16.98
N ARG A 59 2.72 2.84 -15.85
CA ARG A 59 1.61 3.79 -15.64
C ARG A 59 2.08 5.22 -15.42
N GLY A 60 3.38 5.47 -15.52
CA GLY A 60 3.96 6.82 -15.45
C GLY A 60 4.02 7.43 -14.05
N VAL A 61 3.86 6.64 -12.99
CA VAL A 61 3.91 7.16 -11.61
C VAL A 61 5.36 7.23 -11.11
N ARG A 62 6.09 8.29 -11.50
CA ARG A 62 7.54 8.42 -11.28
C ARG A 62 7.91 9.45 -10.22
N THR A 63 6.99 10.34 -9.88
CA THR A 63 7.19 11.43 -8.94
C THR A 63 6.16 11.37 -7.81
N PRO A 64 6.43 12.00 -6.64
CA PRO A 64 5.47 12.04 -5.54
C PRO A 64 4.13 12.70 -5.94
N ALA A 65 4.16 13.73 -6.79
CA ALA A 65 2.95 14.38 -7.28
C ALA A 65 2.09 13.43 -8.12
N GLU A 66 2.71 12.71 -9.07
CA GLU A 66 2.01 11.69 -9.86
C GLU A 66 1.46 10.56 -8.98
N ALA A 67 2.17 10.18 -7.91
CA ALA A 67 1.69 9.17 -6.97
C ALA A 67 0.48 9.67 -6.17
N ARG A 68 0.49 10.91 -5.66
CA ARG A 68 -0.67 11.52 -4.97
C ARG A 68 -1.88 11.59 -5.90
N ARG A 69 -1.67 12.05 -7.13
CA ARG A 69 -2.70 12.12 -8.16
C ARG A 69 -3.29 10.75 -8.46
N TRP A 70 -2.44 9.75 -8.69
CA TRP A 70 -2.90 8.38 -8.96
C TRP A 70 -3.71 7.80 -7.79
N LEU A 71 -3.26 8.01 -6.55
CA LEU A 71 -4.00 7.58 -5.34
C LEU A 71 -5.38 8.22 -5.28
N ALA A 72 -5.48 9.53 -5.56
CA ALA A 72 -6.74 10.27 -5.58
C ALA A 72 -7.67 9.81 -6.71
N GLU A 73 -7.17 9.69 -7.94
CA GLU A 73 -7.94 9.25 -9.12
C GLU A 73 -8.50 7.82 -8.95
N ASN A 74 -7.79 6.96 -8.22
CA ASN A 74 -8.22 5.59 -7.95
C ASN A 74 -9.04 5.46 -6.64
N GLY A 75 -9.28 6.58 -5.94
CA GLY A 75 -10.01 6.61 -4.68
C GLY A 75 -9.43 5.67 -3.65
N ILE A 76 -8.10 5.69 -3.48
CA ILE A 76 -7.39 4.92 -2.46
C ILE A 76 -7.45 5.68 -1.13
N ASP A 77 -7.88 5.00 -0.07
CA ASP A 77 -7.98 5.56 1.28
C ASP A 77 -6.74 5.25 2.11
N TYR A 78 -6.14 4.07 1.88
CA TYR A 78 -4.97 3.60 2.62
C TYR A 78 -3.96 2.91 1.72
N VAL A 79 -2.69 3.02 2.09
CA VAL A 79 -1.59 2.26 1.49
C VAL A 79 -0.97 1.38 2.56
N VAL A 80 -0.79 0.11 2.25
CA VAL A 80 0.00 -0.81 3.05
C VAL A 80 1.34 -1.01 2.36
N ALA A 81 2.41 -0.75 3.10
CA ALA A 81 3.77 -0.95 2.63
C ALA A 81 4.68 -1.44 3.76
N ARG A 82 5.72 -2.20 3.43
CA ARG A 82 6.78 -2.54 4.37
C ARG A 82 7.81 -1.40 4.39
N PRO A 83 8.15 -0.82 5.56
CA PRO A 83 9.18 0.19 5.64
C PRO A 83 10.52 -0.46 5.32
N GLY A 84 11.30 0.21 4.50
CA GLY A 84 12.57 -0.32 4.01
C GLY A 84 13.16 0.60 2.97
N ARG A 85 14.46 0.46 2.69
CA ARG A 85 15.19 1.38 1.79
C ARG A 85 14.47 1.58 0.47
N ALA A 86 13.96 0.51 -0.14
CA ALA A 86 13.30 0.58 -1.44
C ALA A 86 11.97 1.36 -1.41
N PHE A 87 11.11 1.14 -0.40
CA PHE A 87 9.90 1.94 -0.23
C PHE A 87 10.22 3.39 0.15
N ASN A 88 11.13 3.59 1.11
CA ASN A 88 11.47 4.92 1.64
C ASN A 88 12.08 5.86 0.60
N THR A 89 12.73 5.33 -0.44
CA THR A 89 13.26 6.13 -1.56
C THR A 89 12.30 6.21 -2.75
N SER A 90 11.11 5.59 -2.65
CA SER A 90 10.12 5.60 -3.72
C SER A 90 9.22 6.84 -3.68
N PRO A 91 8.59 7.21 -4.80
CA PRO A 91 7.58 8.26 -4.84
C PRO A 91 6.42 8.06 -3.85
N TRP A 92 6.08 6.80 -3.57
CA TRP A 92 4.96 6.41 -2.69
C TRP A 92 5.17 6.81 -1.23
N ALA A 93 6.41 6.76 -0.74
CA ALA A 93 6.73 7.21 0.60
C ALA A 93 6.49 8.72 0.79
N ALA A 94 6.81 9.53 -0.22
CA ALA A 94 6.58 10.98 -0.18
C ALA A 94 5.12 11.39 -0.55
N ALA A 95 4.34 10.45 -1.06
CA ALA A 95 2.93 10.61 -1.39
C ALA A 95 1.99 10.20 -0.25
N THR A 96 2.53 9.68 0.85
CA THR A 96 1.75 9.15 1.96
C THR A 96 2.30 9.62 3.31
N THR A 97 1.52 9.47 4.36
CA THR A 97 1.93 9.73 5.74
C THR A 97 1.58 8.53 6.64
N PRO A 98 2.45 8.12 7.57
CA PRO A 98 2.10 7.12 8.56
C PRO A 98 0.85 7.50 9.34
N THR A 99 -0.05 6.55 9.53
CA THR A 99 -1.22 6.75 10.40
C THR A 99 -0.87 6.72 11.89
N GLY A 100 0.38 6.38 12.24
CA GLY A 100 0.80 6.08 13.60
C GLY A 100 0.37 4.68 14.08
N VAL A 101 -0.29 3.90 13.22
CA VAL A 101 -0.68 2.53 13.52
C VAL A 101 0.43 1.57 13.09
N ASP A 102 1.02 0.91 14.07
CA ASP A 102 1.83 -0.29 13.86
C ASP A 102 0.88 -1.49 13.75
N VAL A 103 0.79 -2.05 12.55
CA VAL A 103 -0.13 -3.14 12.21
C VAL A 103 0.53 -4.52 12.32
N GLY A 104 1.65 -4.60 13.04
CA GLY A 104 2.42 -5.82 13.23
C GLY A 104 3.48 -5.93 12.15
N ALA A 105 4.74 -5.85 12.58
CA ALA A 105 5.90 -5.80 11.70
C ALA A 105 5.90 -6.91 10.62
N PRO A 106 6.35 -6.62 9.39
CA PRO A 106 6.97 -5.38 8.94
C PRO A 106 6.04 -4.48 8.11
N ALA A 107 4.71 -4.55 8.17
CA ALA A 107 3.86 -3.66 7.35
C ALA A 107 3.42 -2.41 8.13
N VAL A 108 3.23 -1.28 7.44
CA VAL A 108 2.68 -0.03 8.01
C VAL A 108 1.47 0.40 7.19
N LEU A 109 0.45 0.91 7.89
CA LEU A 109 -0.70 1.57 7.26
C LEU A 109 -0.44 3.07 7.11
N LEU A 110 -0.49 3.54 5.88
CA LEU A 110 -0.23 4.92 5.48
C LEU A 110 -1.51 5.52 4.89
N ARG A 111 -1.68 6.84 5.03
CA ARG A 111 -2.73 7.61 4.36
C ARG A 111 -2.16 8.38 3.17
N PRO A 112 -2.83 8.38 2.01
CA PRO A 112 -2.48 9.30 0.92
C PRO A 112 -2.48 10.74 1.39
N LEU A 113 -1.49 11.51 0.95
CA LEU A 113 -1.53 12.96 1.01
C LEU A 113 -2.46 13.47 -0.11
N PRO A 114 -3.13 14.62 0.10
CA PRO A 114 -3.95 15.23 -0.95
C PRO A 114 -3.10 15.51 -2.20
N PRO A 115 -3.70 15.51 -3.40
CA PRO A 115 -3.02 15.95 -4.61
C PRO A 115 -2.54 17.40 -4.45
N ASP A 116 -1.42 17.75 -5.10
CA ASP A 116 -0.93 19.12 -5.05
C ASP A 116 -1.96 20.05 -5.71
N PRO A 117 -2.24 21.24 -5.13
CA PRO A 117 -3.29 22.14 -5.62
C PRO A 117 -2.95 22.85 -6.95
N SER A 118 -1.81 22.52 -7.56
CA SER A 118 -1.27 23.17 -8.76
C SER A 118 -1.43 22.36 -10.06
N ASP A 119 -2.15 21.23 -10.02
CA ASP A 119 -2.51 20.42 -11.19
C ASP A 119 -3.89 20.79 -11.78
#